data_AF-A0A2T0U7W1-F1
#
_entry.id   AF-A0A2T0U7W1-F1
#
_cell.length_a   1.000
_cell.length_b   1.000
_cell.length_c   1.000
_cell.angle_alpha   90.00
_cell.angle_beta   90.00
_cell.angle_gamma   90.00
#
_symmetry.space_group_name_H-M   'P 1'
#
loop_
_entity.id
_entity.type
_entity.pdbx_description
1 polymer ?
#
loop_
_entity_poly.entity_id
_entity_poly.type
_entity_poly.pdbx_seq_one_letter_code
_entity_poly.pdbx_strand_id
1 'polypeptide(L)'
;MFRGRALYIAALLVAASVSGSCKKSNEDTEAVTPVSPLPEKDIPLLAEVRTRLTDKNATDETVALFYKLGEVAKTNILFGHQDATKRGVVGAGTQWANEQQFTGVSNEQSDVRTVTGAYPAVYGFDFLHIANFTDGNWFDYERDIARKLTIEAYNRGGVCTYAWHYVNPVSKKGFYWSESPVLAVTRILPGGSDNATFKASLKTIADYAKTLIGADAKLVPIIFRPFHEMDGDWFWWGRSHCTPAEYQALYRYTVSYLRDELKVRNFLYAWSPDRGFSSEADYLIYYPGDAYVDLIGMDNYEDMKSVSSVSIAAGKLKIVSEVAVKKNKVAALTETGLANITQSGWFTQTLLKSLTLEKIRLSYVLVWASTKDTYWTPYRGHPAEADFLKFKNNAYVLFSDKMPTMYSLK
;
A
#
# COMPACT_ATOMS: atom_id res chain seq x y z
N MET A 1 -18.32 -76.20 -39.67
CA MET A 1 -18.12 -76.52 -41.10
C MET A 1 -16.67 -76.21 -41.43
N PHE A 2 -15.89 -77.24 -41.80
CA PHE A 2 -14.48 -77.26 -42.27
C PHE A 2 -13.41 -76.56 -41.42
N ARG A 3 -12.58 -77.32 -40.67
CA ARG A 3 -11.31 -77.96 -41.12
C ARG A 3 -10.32 -76.90 -41.62
N GLY A 4 -9.17 -76.64 -41.02
CA GLY A 4 -8.24 -77.53 -40.31
C GLY A 4 -6.95 -77.61 -41.12
N ARG A 5 -5.80 -77.45 -40.45
CA ARG A 5 -4.54 -78.23 -40.61
C ARG A 5 -3.33 -77.41 -40.17
N ALA A 6 -2.67 -77.94 -39.16
CA ALA A 6 -1.25 -77.72 -38.89
C ALA A 6 -0.40 -78.41 -39.97
N LEU A 7 0.80 -77.90 -40.23
CA LEU A 7 2.00 -78.73 -40.41
C LEU A 7 3.28 -77.91 -40.21
N TYR A 8 4.22 -78.54 -39.52
CA TYR A 8 5.60 -78.13 -39.22
C TYR A 8 6.50 -78.05 -40.47
N ILE A 9 7.61 -77.30 -40.40
CA ILE A 9 9.01 -77.81 -40.55
C ILE A 9 10.06 -76.67 -40.72
N ALA A 10 11.19 -76.87 -40.02
CA ALA A 10 12.59 -76.45 -40.24
C ALA A 10 13.06 -74.99 -40.03
N ALA A 11 14.08 -74.92 -39.18
CA ALA A 11 15.00 -73.83 -38.92
C ALA A 11 16.08 -73.68 -40.01
N LEU A 12 16.60 -72.45 -40.18
CA LEU A 12 18.04 -72.18 -40.31
C LEU A 12 18.33 -70.68 -40.16
N LEU A 13 19.39 -70.40 -39.39
CA LEU A 13 19.99 -69.09 -39.14
C LEU A 13 20.48 -68.41 -40.42
N VAL A 14 20.54 -67.07 -40.42
CA VAL A 14 21.79 -66.27 -40.43
C VAL A 14 21.44 -64.77 -40.37
N ALA A 15 22.29 -64.04 -39.65
CA ALA A 15 22.20 -62.64 -39.24
C ALA A 15 22.25 -61.61 -40.39
N ALA A 16 21.66 -60.43 -40.17
CA ALA A 16 22.40 -59.16 -40.10
C ALA A 16 21.47 -57.99 -39.77
N SER A 17 21.97 -57.15 -38.87
CA SER A 17 21.48 -55.87 -38.36
C SER A 17 20.94 -54.90 -39.41
N VAL A 18 19.83 -54.20 -39.11
CA VAL A 18 19.73 -52.73 -39.17
C VAL A 18 18.67 -52.27 -38.16
N SER A 19 19.08 -51.39 -37.26
CA SER A 19 18.25 -50.68 -36.28
C SER A 19 17.35 -49.64 -36.95
N GLY A 20 16.03 -49.75 -36.72
CA GLY A 20 15.06 -48.70 -37.04
C GLY A 20 13.92 -48.76 -36.04
N SER A 21 14.08 -48.08 -34.89
CA SER A 21 13.07 -48.07 -33.83
C SER A 21 12.01 -47.02 -34.10
N CYS A 22 10.76 -47.46 -33.94
CA CYS A 22 9.53 -46.72 -34.18
C CYS A 22 9.38 -45.44 -33.35
N LYS A 23 8.76 -44.44 -34.01
CA LYS A 23 8.22 -43.21 -33.44
C LYS A 23 7.36 -43.46 -32.19
N LYS A 24 7.65 -42.71 -31.13
CA LYS A 24 6.65 -42.25 -30.16
C LYS A 24 6.78 -40.74 -30.02
N SER A 25 5.65 -40.07 -30.18
CA SER A 25 5.43 -38.65 -29.90
C SER A 25 5.67 -38.37 -28.42
N ASN A 26 6.60 -37.47 -28.12
CA ASN A 26 6.72 -36.86 -26.80
C ASN A 26 6.35 -35.38 -26.92
N GLU A 27 5.47 -34.97 -26.02
CA GLU A 27 5.09 -33.60 -25.73
C GLU A 27 6.33 -32.79 -25.34
N ASP A 28 6.49 -31.63 -25.97
CA ASP A 28 7.49 -30.63 -25.60
C ASP A 28 7.15 -30.11 -24.20
N THR A 29 7.87 -30.62 -23.21
CA THR A 29 8.00 -29.96 -21.90
C THR A 29 9.16 -28.99 -22.01
N GLU A 30 8.86 -27.73 -22.32
CA GLU A 30 9.82 -26.65 -22.16
C GLU A 30 10.23 -26.57 -20.68
N ALA A 31 11.46 -26.98 -20.39
CA ALA A 31 12.08 -26.79 -19.10
C ALA A 31 12.19 -25.28 -18.83
N VAL A 32 11.50 -24.82 -17.79
CA VAL A 32 11.68 -23.46 -17.25
C VAL A 32 13.11 -23.36 -16.73
N THR A 33 13.98 -22.69 -17.50
CA THR A 33 15.30 -22.30 -17.03
C THR A 33 15.15 -21.37 -15.81
N PRO A 34 15.87 -21.62 -14.70
CA PRO A 34 15.90 -20.67 -13.60
C PRO A 34 16.43 -19.33 -14.10
N VAL A 35 15.67 -18.27 -13.88
CA VAL A 35 16.12 -16.91 -14.17
C VAL A 35 17.36 -16.64 -13.32
N SER A 36 18.50 -16.41 -13.98
CA SER A 36 19.75 -16.01 -13.34
C SER A 36 19.51 -14.76 -12.48
N PRO A 37 20.08 -14.66 -11.26
CA PRO A 37 20.03 -13.41 -10.51
C PRO A 37 20.69 -12.29 -11.32
N LEU A 38 20.09 -11.09 -11.25
CA LEU A 38 20.62 -9.89 -11.88
C LEU A 38 22.08 -9.67 -11.47
N PRO A 39 22.98 -9.29 -12.40
CA PRO A 39 24.37 -9.01 -12.07
C PRO A 39 24.45 -7.87 -11.04
N GLU A 40 25.29 -8.05 -10.03
CA GLU A 40 25.50 -7.21 -8.83
C GLU A 40 25.95 -5.76 -9.12
N LYS A 41 25.97 -5.33 -10.39
CA LYS A 41 26.65 -4.12 -10.88
C LYS A 41 25.78 -2.87 -10.97
N ASP A 42 24.46 -2.96 -10.75
CA ASP A 42 23.50 -1.86 -11.02
C ASP A 42 22.73 -1.35 -9.78
N ILE A 43 23.08 -1.76 -8.55
CA ILE A 43 22.44 -1.22 -7.33
C ILE A 43 23.15 0.09 -6.93
N PRO A 44 22.46 1.25 -6.88
CA PRO A 44 23.07 2.54 -6.55
C PRO A 44 23.56 2.58 -5.10
N LEU A 45 24.45 3.52 -4.82
CA LEU A 45 24.86 3.80 -3.44
C LEU A 45 23.73 4.49 -2.66
N LEU A 46 23.63 4.23 -1.35
CA LEU A 46 22.67 4.92 -0.48
C LEU A 46 22.75 6.44 -0.60
N ALA A 47 23.97 6.98 -0.67
CA ALA A 47 24.21 8.42 -0.85
C ALA A 47 23.58 8.98 -2.14
N GLU A 48 23.59 8.21 -3.23
CA GLU A 48 22.99 8.63 -4.51
C GLU A 48 21.46 8.64 -4.41
N VAL A 49 20.87 7.56 -3.88
CA VAL A 49 19.42 7.45 -3.69
C VAL A 49 18.91 8.59 -2.80
N ARG A 50 19.63 8.85 -1.71
CA ARG A 50 19.36 9.87 -0.71
C ARG A 50 19.26 11.30 -1.27
N THR A 51 19.94 11.60 -2.37
CA THR A 51 19.82 12.92 -3.02
C THR A 51 18.44 13.17 -3.66
N ARG A 52 17.68 12.10 -3.91
CA ARG A 52 16.34 12.14 -4.54
C ARG A 52 15.21 12.27 -3.52
N LEU A 53 15.48 11.99 -2.24
CA LEU A 53 14.50 12.10 -1.17
C LEU A 53 14.30 13.56 -0.74
N THR A 54 13.09 13.81 -0.23
CA THR A 54 12.69 15.03 0.48
C THR A 54 13.55 15.27 1.72
N ASP A 55 13.89 14.21 2.45
CA ASP A 55 14.88 14.24 3.53
C ASP A 55 16.21 13.63 3.10
N LYS A 56 17.17 14.49 2.77
CA LYS A 56 18.54 14.09 2.43
C LYS A 56 19.30 13.48 3.61
N ASN A 57 18.78 13.56 4.83
CA ASN A 57 19.37 12.99 6.04
C ASN A 57 18.60 11.77 6.56
N ALA A 58 17.66 11.21 5.78
CA ALA A 58 16.84 10.06 6.19
C ALA A 58 17.66 8.86 6.71
N THR A 59 17.10 7.92 7.46
CA THR A 59 17.85 6.71 7.81
C THR A 59 18.14 5.87 6.57
N ASP A 60 19.16 5.01 6.62
CA ASP A 60 19.52 4.16 5.47
C ASP A 60 18.37 3.23 5.08
N GLU A 61 17.61 2.76 6.08
CA GLU A 61 16.43 1.91 5.89
C GLU A 61 15.30 2.67 5.16
N THR A 62 15.12 3.97 5.44
CA THR A 62 14.15 4.82 4.73
C THR A 62 14.59 5.11 3.29
N VAL A 63 15.88 5.33 3.07
CA VAL A 63 16.45 5.47 1.72
C VAL A 63 16.27 4.17 0.92
N ALA A 64 16.52 3.02 1.55
CA ALA A 64 16.32 1.71 0.95
C ALA A 64 14.85 1.46 0.61
N LEU A 65 13.93 1.80 1.51
CA LEU A 65 12.49 1.69 1.26
C LEU A 65 12.08 2.47 0.01
N PHE A 66 12.48 3.75 -0.10
CA PHE A 66 12.17 4.58 -1.28
C PHE A 66 12.65 3.90 -2.57
N TYR A 67 13.90 3.42 -2.58
CA TYR A 67 14.45 2.73 -3.74
C TYR A 67 13.69 1.45 -4.08
N LYS A 68 13.46 0.59 -3.09
CA LYS A 68 12.80 -0.71 -3.28
C LYS A 68 11.35 -0.56 -3.73
N LEU A 69 10.63 0.44 -3.26
CA LEU A 69 9.30 0.77 -3.78
C LEU A 69 9.37 1.13 -5.27
N GLY A 70 10.35 1.93 -5.68
CA GLY A 70 10.58 2.28 -7.09
C GLY A 70 10.98 1.11 -7.98
N GLU A 71 11.71 0.13 -7.43
CA GLU A 71 12.06 -1.11 -8.12
C GLU A 71 10.86 -2.05 -8.25
N VAL A 72 10.11 -2.27 -7.17
CA VAL A 72 8.86 -3.06 -7.19
C VAL A 72 7.91 -2.51 -8.24
N ALA A 73 7.71 -1.20 -8.28
CA ALA A 73 6.82 -0.52 -9.22
C ALA A 73 7.16 -0.77 -10.71
N LYS A 74 8.35 -1.31 -11.05
CA LYS A 74 8.68 -1.64 -12.44
C LYS A 74 8.00 -2.91 -12.93
N THR A 75 7.69 -3.85 -12.04
CA THR A 75 7.24 -5.20 -12.43
C THR A 75 6.08 -5.74 -11.60
N ASN A 76 5.81 -5.15 -10.45
CA ASN A 76 4.92 -5.70 -9.44
C ASN A 76 4.19 -4.60 -8.67
N ILE A 77 3.19 -5.01 -7.89
CA ILE A 77 2.48 -4.15 -6.95
C ILE A 77 2.33 -4.83 -5.59
N LEU A 78 2.63 -4.09 -4.52
CA LEU A 78 2.39 -4.56 -3.15
C LEU A 78 0.91 -4.39 -2.78
N PHE A 79 0.28 -5.44 -2.25
CA PHE A 79 -1.07 -5.33 -1.71
C PHE A 79 -1.03 -4.84 -0.25
N GLY A 80 -1.87 -3.86 0.06
CA GLY A 80 -1.99 -3.22 1.36
C GLY A 80 -3.38 -3.28 1.96
N HIS A 81 -3.46 -3.22 3.28
CA HIS A 81 -4.71 -3.13 4.02
C HIS A 81 -4.54 -2.20 5.23
N GLN A 82 -5.43 -1.22 5.36
CA GLN A 82 -5.50 -0.34 6.53
C GLN A 82 -5.88 -1.15 7.77
N ASP A 83 -5.20 -0.93 8.89
CA ASP A 83 -5.46 -1.57 10.18
C ASP A 83 -5.47 -3.11 10.13
N ALA A 84 -4.70 -3.70 9.22
CA ALA A 84 -4.76 -5.11 8.88
C ALA A 84 -4.52 -6.09 10.03
N THR A 85 -3.83 -5.65 11.08
CA THR A 85 -3.57 -6.42 12.32
C THR A 85 -4.16 -5.77 13.56
N LYS A 86 -4.89 -4.66 13.38
CA LYS A 86 -5.59 -3.96 14.45
C LYS A 86 -7.05 -4.39 14.51
N ARG A 87 -7.74 -4.53 13.37
CA ARG A 87 -9.16 -4.89 13.32
C ARG A 87 -9.52 -5.64 12.05
N GLY A 88 -10.64 -6.34 12.10
CA GLY A 88 -11.21 -7.05 10.97
C GLY A 88 -12.51 -7.75 11.33
N VAL A 89 -12.93 -8.67 10.47
CA VAL A 89 -14.19 -9.40 10.57
C VAL A 89 -13.97 -10.91 10.49
N VAL A 90 -14.69 -11.66 11.34
CA VAL A 90 -14.72 -13.14 11.28
C VAL A 90 -15.91 -13.65 10.47
N GLY A 91 -16.87 -12.78 10.19
CA GLY A 91 -18.10 -13.04 9.45
C GLY A 91 -18.90 -11.75 9.29
N ALA A 92 -19.98 -11.78 8.50
CA ALA A 92 -20.86 -10.62 8.36
C ALA A 92 -21.40 -10.19 9.74
N GLY A 93 -21.21 -8.91 10.08
CA GLY A 93 -21.68 -8.32 11.34
C GLY A 93 -20.87 -8.66 12.59
N THR A 94 -19.79 -9.44 12.50
CA THR A 94 -18.95 -9.81 13.65
C THR A 94 -17.51 -9.38 13.43
N GLN A 95 -17.03 -8.45 14.26
CA GLN A 95 -15.66 -7.95 14.23
C GLN A 95 -14.80 -8.49 15.37
N TRP A 96 -13.49 -8.44 15.13
CA TRP A 96 -12.45 -8.50 16.15
C TRP A 96 -11.64 -7.21 16.08
N ALA A 97 -11.13 -6.71 17.22
CA ALA A 97 -10.26 -5.55 17.22
C ALA A 97 -9.34 -5.52 18.44
N ASN A 98 -8.08 -5.14 18.23
CA ASN A 98 -7.15 -4.74 19.28
C ASN A 98 -7.50 -3.29 19.70
N GLU A 99 -8.63 -3.12 20.37
CA GLU A 99 -9.11 -1.88 20.99
C GLU A 99 -9.41 -2.17 22.48
N GLN A 100 -9.34 -1.15 23.35
CA GLN A 100 -9.38 -1.31 24.81
C GLN A 100 -10.57 -2.14 25.32
N GLN A 101 -11.71 -2.08 24.64
CA GLN A 101 -12.94 -2.77 25.01
C GLN A 101 -12.99 -4.26 24.64
N PHE A 102 -12.01 -4.77 23.88
CA PHE A 102 -11.91 -6.19 23.51
C PHE A 102 -10.76 -6.88 24.26
N THR A 103 -10.94 -8.16 24.56
CA THR A 103 -9.94 -8.98 25.26
C THR A 103 -9.63 -10.24 24.48
N GLY A 104 -8.43 -10.80 24.66
CA GLY A 104 -8.02 -12.05 24.02
C GLY A 104 -7.76 -11.97 22.51
N VAL A 105 -7.69 -10.76 21.95
CA VAL A 105 -7.39 -10.56 20.53
C VAL A 105 -5.88 -10.69 20.32
N SER A 106 -5.49 -11.48 19.32
CA SER A 106 -4.09 -11.66 18.97
C SER A 106 -3.60 -10.50 18.09
N ASN A 107 -2.39 -10.03 18.35
CA ASN A 107 -1.69 -9.10 17.47
C ASN A 107 -1.35 -9.70 16.10
N GLU A 108 -1.36 -11.03 16.01
CA GLU A 108 -1.15 -11.74 14.75
C GLU A 108 -2.41 -11.83 13.89
N GLN A 109 -3.58 -11.50 14.44
CA GLN A 109 -4.84 -11.67 13.74
C GLN A 109 -4.90 -10.71 12.54
N SER A 110 -5.41 -11.21 11.41
CA SER A 110 -5.59 -10.43 10.18
C SER A 110 -6.53 -11.18 9.25
N ASP A 111 -7.55 -10.51 8.71
CA ASP A 111 -8.48 -11.12 7.75
C ASP A 111 -7.74 -11.61 6.50
N VAL A 112 -6.79 -10.79 6.03
CA VAL A 112 -5.95 -11.09 4.87
C VAL A 112 -5.15 -12.36 5.09
N ARG A 113 -4.46 -12.50 6.24
CA ARG A 113 -3.74 -13.74 6.59
C ARG A 113 -4.67 -14.92 6.76
N THR A 114 -5.81 -14.69 7.41
CA THR A 114 -6.80 -15.74 7.67
C THR A 114 -7.29 -16.34 6.37
N VAL A 115 -7.57 -15.52 5.34
CA VAL A 115 -8.04 -15.98 4.03
C VAL A 115 -6.91 -16.50 3.14
N THR A 116 -5.80 -15.78 3.04
CA THR A 116 -4.78 -16.05 2.01
C THR A 116 -3.59 -16.88 2.48
N GLY A 117 -3.42 -17.04 3.80
CA GLY A 117 -2.22 -17.60 4.41
C GLY A 117 -1.06 -16.62 4.55
N ALA A 118 -1.16 -15.40 3.99
CA ALA A 118 -0.12 -14.37 4.04
C ALA A 118 -0.68 -13.05 4.56
N TYR A 119 0.12 -12.25 5.26
CA TYR A 119 -0.22 -10.86 5.57
C TYR A 119 -0.19 -9.97 4.32
N PRO A 120 -0.84 -8.79 4.33
CA PRO A 120 -0.57 -7.78 3.31
C PRO A 120 0.91 -7.39 3.33
N ALA A 121 1.40 -6.90 2.19
CA ALA A 121 2.73 -6.34 2.05
C ALA A 121 2.84 -4.92 2.63
N VAL A 122 1.75 -4.15 2.58
CA VAL A 122 1.66 -2.78 3.12
C VAL A 122 0.63 -2.73 4.25
N TYR A 123 1.01 -2.12 5.36
CA TYR A 123 0.18 -1.95 6.55
C TYR A 123 -0.15 -0.47 6.71
N GLY A 124 -1.44 -0.15 6.59
CA GLY A 124 -1.94 1.19 6.83
C GLY A 124 -2.28 1.43 8.29
N PHE A 125 -1.94 2.61 8.79
CA PHE A 125 -2.23 3.09 10.15
C PHE A 125 -2.69 4.55 10.08
N ASP A 126 -3.08 5.13 11.22
CA ASP A 126 -3.52 6.52 11.30
C ASP A 126 -2.97 7.23 12.54
N PHE A 127 -2.54 8.49 12.36
CA PHE A 127 -2.15 9.37 13.46
C PHE A 127 -3.32 9.96 14.26
N LEU A 128 -4.58 9.76 13.83
CA LEU A 128 -5.80 10.29 14.46
C LEU A 128 -5.80 10.12 15.98
N HIS A 129 -5.60 8.90 16.48
CA HIS A 129 -5.65 8.61 17.92
C HIS A 129 -4.32 8.86 18.63
N ILE A 130 -3.25 9.18 17.91
CA ILE A 130 -1.92 9.47 18.46
C ILE A 130 -1.74 10.97 18.68
N ALA A 131 -2.04 11.78 17.67
CA ALA A 131 -1.92 13.24 17.69
C ALA A 131 -3.30 13.90 17.83
N ASN A 132 -4.02 13.50 18.88
CA ASN A 132 -5.36 13.99 19.20
C ASN A 132 -5.33 15.18 20.19
N PHE A 133 -6.49 15.71 20.56
CA PHE A 133 -6.65 16.78 21.57
C PHE A 133 -7.31 16.31 22.88
N THR A 134 -7.47 15.00 23.06
CA THR A 134 -8.21 14.38 24.15
C THR A 134 -7.33 13.36 24.86
N ASP A 135 -7.07 13.59 26.13
CA ASP A 135 -6.31 12.63 26.94
C ASP A 135 -7.21 11.50 27.48
N GLY A 136 -6.59 10.38 27.86
CA GLY A 136 -7.25 9.31 28.61
C GLY A 136 -6.73 7.92 28.28
N ASN A 137 -7.04 6.96 29.16
CA ASN A 137 -6.56 5.58 29.08
C ASN A 137 -6.85 4.91 27.72
N TRP A 138 -7.95 5.30 27.05
CA TRP A 138 -8.28 4.79 25.73
C TRP A 138 -7.26 5.25 24.68
N PHE A 139 -6.91 6.54 24.65
CA PHE A 139 -5.92 7.08 23.71
C PHE A 139 -4.49 6.58 24.01
N ASP A 140 -4.17 6.37 25.28
CA ASP A 140 -2.90 5.73 25.66
C ASP A 140 -2.81 4.30 25.13
N TYR A 141 -3.90 3.51 25.26
CA TYR A 141 -4.00 2.19 24.67
C TYR A 141 -3.84 2.24 23.14
N GLU A 142 -4.57 3.13 22.47
CA GLU A 142 -4.51 3.28 21.00
C GLU A 142 -3.11 3.61 20.50
N ARG A 143 -2.40 4.50 21.20
CA ARG A 143 -1.00 4.84 20.89
C ARG A 143 -0.09 3.63 21.06
N ASP A 144 -0.24 2.88 22.16
CA ASP A 144 0.60 1.73 22.46
C ASP A 144 0.37 0.55 21.51
N ILE A 145 -0.89 0.25 21.20
CA ILE A 145 -1.22 -0.83 20.27
C ILE A 145 -0.77 -0.49 18.85
N ALA A 146 -0.98 0.76 18.38
CA ALA A 146 -0.50 1.18 17.06
C ALA A 146 1.03 1.08 16.96
N ARG A 147 1.74 1.47 18.03
CA ARG A 147 3.21 1.34 18.11
C ARG A 147 3.63 -0.13 18.00
N LYS A 148 3.02 -0.99 18.80
CA LYS A 148 3.33 -2.43 18.83
C LYS A 148 3.09 -3.09 17.46
N LEU A 149 1.92 -2.86 16.86
CA LEU A 149 1.56 -3.44 15.57
C LEU A 149 2.43 -2.92 14.41
N THR A 150 2.86 -1.66 14.47
CA THR A 150 3.79 -1.07 13.48
C THR A 150 5.17 -1.71 13.55
N ILE A 151 5.74 -1.85 14.75
CA ILE A 151 7.03 -2.51 14.95
C ILE A 151 6.95 -3.97 14.49
N GLU A 152 5.87 -4.67 14.84
CA GLU A 152 5.67 -6.05 14.40
C GLU A 152 5.51 -6.16 12.87
N ALA A 153 4.82 -5.21 12.21
CA ALA A 153 4.71 -5.17 10.74
C ALA A 153 6.08 -4.98 10.07
N TYR A 154 6.87 -4.03 10.58
CA TYR A 154 8.25 -3.81 10.13
C TYR A 154 9.12 -5.06 10.31
N ASN A 155 9.06 -5.71 11.48
CA ASN A 155 9.84 -6.90 11.77
C ASN A 155 9.49 -8.09 10.86
N ARG A 156 8.28 -8.10 10.26
CA ARG A 156 7.86 -9.05 9.22
C ARG A 156 8.31 -8.66 7.81
N GLY A 157 9.01 -7.55 7.64
CA GLY A 157 9.39 -6.98 6.34
C GLY A 157 8.28 -6.18 5.64
N GLY A 158 7.15 -5.95 6.31
CA GLY A 158 6.03 -5.18 5.78
C GLY A 158 6.33 -3.68 5.72
N VAL A 159 5.75 -2.99 4.74
CA VAL A 159 5.86 -1.53 4.57
C VAL A 159 4.81 -0.83 5.42
N CYS A 160 5.19 0.17 6.22
CA CYS A 160 4.27 0.92 7.07
C CYS A 160 3.91 2.27 6.42
N THR A 161 2.60 2.55 6.31
CA THR A 161 2.08 3.86 5.86
C THR A 161 1.11 4.41 6.89
N TYR A 162 1.16 5.72 7.12
CA TYR A 162 0.30 6.43 8.06
C TYR A 162 -0.46 7.55 7.35
N ALA A 163 -1.78 7.47 7.38
CA ALA A 163 -2.65 8.61 7.12
C ALA A 163 -2.72 9.50 8.37
N TRP A 164 -3.36 10.66 8.23
CA TRP A 164 -3.70 11.49 9.37
C TRP A 164 -5.05 12.17 9.18
N HIS A 165 -6.07 11.58 9.79
CA HIS A 165 -7.36 12.24 9.97
C HIS A 165 -7.22 13.32 11.06
N TYR A 166 -6.56 14.43 10.75
CA TYR A 166 -6.22 15.45 11.74
C TYR A 166 -7.48 16.16 12.23
N VAL A 167 -7.82 16.00 13.50
CA VAL A 167 -8.90 16.78 14.13
C VAL A 167 -8.61 18.27 13.93
N ASN A 168 -9.63 19.05 13.58
CA ASN A 168 -9.47 20.47 13.32
C ASN A 168 -8.80 21.18 14.51
N PRO A 169 -7.60 21.77 14.36
CA PRO A 169 -6.83 22.31 15.48
C PRO A 169 -7.41 23.56 16.13
N VAL A 170 -8.34 24.22 15.45
CA VAL A 170 -9.00 25.42 15.96
C VAL A 170 -10.22 25.04 16.79
N SER A 171 -11.08 24.14 16.27
CA SER A 171 -12.30 23.73 16.97
C SER A 171 -12.09 22.60 17.98
N LYS A 172 -11.10 21.73 17.72
CA LYS A 172 -10.79 20.48 18.44
C LYS A 172 -11.93 19.45 18.48
N LYS A 173 -12.86 19.48 17.52
CA LYS A 173 -14.05 18.61 17.51
C LYS A 173 -13.94 17.37 16.62
N GLY A 174 -13.71 17.56 15.32
CA GLY A 174 -13.67 16.49 14.33
C GLY A 174 -12.79 16.86 13.14
N PHE A 175 -12.47 15.88 12.30
CA PHE A 175 -11.70 16.08 11.07
C PHE A 175 -12.61 16.28 9.84
N TYR A 176 -13.85 15.75 9.89
CA TYR A 176 -14.85 16.07 8.89
C TYR A 176 -15.31 17.52 9.03
N TRP A 177 -15.47 18.19 7.90
CA TRP A 177 -16.02 19.54 7.82
C TRP A 177 -17.41 19.62 8.46
N SER A 178 -18.26 18.60 8.25
CA SER A 178 -19.61 18.54 8.84
C SER A 178 -19.62 18.51 10.37
N GLU A 179 -18.59 17.93 10.99
CA GLU A 179 -18.41 17.87 12.45
C GLU A 179 -17.75 19.13 13.01
N SER A 180 -16.97 19.82 12.16
CA SER A 180 -16.14 20.97 12.54
C SER A 180 -16.00 21.98 11.40
N PRO A 181 -17.04 22.79 11.11
CA PRO A 181 -17.03 23.76 10.00
C PRO A 181 -16.27 25.04 10.37
N VAL A 182 -14.97 24.91 10.63
CA VAL A 182 -14.07 26.01 11.03
C VAL A 182 -12.85 26.03 10.11
N LEU A 183 -12.63 27.16 9.43
CA LEU A 183 -11.42 27.37 8.63
C LEU A 183 -10.19 27.36 9.55
N ALA A 184 -9.24 26.46 9.26
CA ALA A 184 -8.08 26.24 10.13
C ALA A 184 -6.74 26.60 9.50
N VAL A 185 -6.59 26.48 8.17
CA VAL A 185 -5.27 26.51 7.51
C VAL A 185 -4.51 27.81 7.79
N THR A 186 -5.11 28.97 7.53
CA THR A 186 -4.48 30.28 7.77
C THR A 186 -4.17 30.52 9.26
N ARG A 187 -4.92 29.91 10.17
CA ARG A 187 -4.72 30.04 11.62
C ARG A 187 -3.58 29.18 12.14
N ILE A 188 -3.25 28.08 11.48
CA ILE A 188 -2.17 27.18 11.91
C ILE A 188 -0.85 27.39 11.17
N LEU A 189 -0.84 28.14 10.07
CA LEU A 189 0.38 28.54 9.38
C LEU A 189 1.20 29.54 10.21
N PRO A 190 2.50 29.76 9.89
CA PRO A 190 3.33 30.74 10.58
C PRO A 190 2.67 32.12 10.63
N GLY A 191 2.62 32.72 11.84
CA GLY A 191 1.91 33.98 12.10
C GLY A 191 0.43 33.82 12.47
N GLY A 192 -0.16 32.64 12.28
CA GLY A 192 -1.53 32.35 12.69
C GLY A 192 -1.68 32.09 14.20
N SER A 193 -2.87 32.37 14.73
CA SER A 193 -3.20 32.28 16.17
C SER A 193 -3.07 30.88 16.78
N ASP A 194 -3.20 29.84 15.96
CA ASP A 194 -3.25 28.44 16.37
C ASP A 194 -2.01 27.66 15.90
N ASN A 195 -0.98 28.37 15.41
CA ASN A 195 0.28 27.76 14.96
C ASN A 195 0.97 26.94 16.05
N ALA A 196 0.93 27.41 17.30
CA ALA A 196 1.48 26.68 18.45
C ALA A 196 0.78 25.34 18.67
N THR A 197 -0.55 25.30 18.53
CA THR A 197 -1.36 24.06 18.62
C THR A 197 -0.92 23.07 17.54
N PHE A 198 -0.76 23.53 16.31
CA PHE A 198 -0.34 22.67 15.22
C PHE A 198 1.09 22.13 15.39
N LYS A 199 2.03 23.00 15.81
CA LYS A 199 3.40 22.59 16.16
C LYS A 199 3.42 21.53 17.26
N ALA A 200 2.52 21.62 18.24
CA ALA A 200 2.39 20.62 19.30
C ALA A 200 1.93 19.27 18.73
N SER A 201 0.89 19.24 17.87
CA SER A 201 0.46 18.00 17.19
C SER A 201 1.58 17.37 16.36
N LEU A 202 2.34 18.18 15.60
CA LEU A 202 3.50 17.69 14.83
C LEU A 202 4.62 17.18 15.74
N LYS A 203 4.83 17.79 16.91
CA LYS A 203 5.77 17.28 17.90
C LYS A 203 5.34 15.91 18.43
N THR A 204 4.05 15.72 18.71
CA THR A 204 3.52 14.40 19.11
C THR A 204 3.78 13.33 18.05
N ILE A 205 3.55 13.64 16.76
CA ILE A 205 3.88 12.74 15.65
C ILE A 205 5.38 12.42 15.61
N ALA A 206 6.23 13.44 15.73
CA ALA A 206 7.69 13.26 15.69
C ALA A 206 8.21 12.44 16.87
N ASP A 207 7.72 12.70 18.08
CA ASP A 207 8.07 11.95 19.27
C ASP A 207 7.65 10.49 19.13
N TYR A 208 6.41 10.24 18.66
CA TYR A 208 5.92 8.89 18.37
C TYR A 208 6.78 8.16 17.34
N ALA A 209 7.09 8.81 16.21
CA ALA A 209 7.87 8.22 15.13
C ALA A 209 9.27 7.78 15.59
N LYS A 210 9.86 8.49 16.55
CA LYS A 210 11.17 8.16 17.16
C LYS A 210 11.11 6.98 18.13
N THR A 211 9.91 6.57 18.58
CA THR A 211 9.74 5.38 19.43
C THR A 211 9.66 4.07 18.65
N LEU A 212 9.50 4.15 17.32
CA LEU A 212 9.35 2.98 16.47
C LEU A 212 10.71 2.39 16.14
N ILE A 213 11.18 1.53 17.02
CA ILE A 213 12.46 0.84 16.89
C ILE A 213 12.17 -0.64 16.62
N GLY A 214 12.66 -1.13 15.48
CA GLY A 214 12.57 -2.53 15.08
C GLY A 214 13.41 -3.45 15.95
N ALA A 215 13.23 -4.76 15.78
CA ALA A 215 14.02 -5.78 16.49
C ALA A 215 15.52 -5.74 16.12
N ASP A 216 15.86 -5.13 14.98
CA ASP A 216 17.20 -4.86 14.48
C ASP A 216 17.82 -3.56 15.08
N ALA A 217 17.16 -2.95 16.05
CA ALA A 217 17.52 -1.68 16.66
C ALA A 217 17.56 -0.49 15.69
N LYS A 218 16.85 -0.58 14.55
CA LYS A 218 16.71 0.50 13.57
C LYS A 218 15.38 1.24 13.72
N LEU A 219 15.37 2.51 13.33
CA LEU A 219 14.12 3.26 13.23
C LEU A 219 13.28 2.70 12.08
N VAL A 220 12.01 2.41 12.36
CA VAL A 220 11.04 1.93 11.37
C VAL A 220 10.74 3.04 10.35
N PRO A 221 10.96 2.82 9.04
CA PRO A 221 10.52 3.75 8.02
C PRO A 221 8.99 3.84 7.91
N ILE A 222 8.45 5.05 7.78
CA ILE A 222 7.02 5.33 7.59
C ILE A 222 6.81 6.13 6.32
N ILE A 223 5.83 5.73 5.51
CA ILE A 223 5.24 6.60 4.49
C ILE A 223 4.17 7.47 5.17
N PHE A 224 4.45 8.74 5.41
CA PHE A 224 3.52 9.67 6.05
C PHE A 224 2.71 10.42 4.98
N ARG A 225 1.38 10.29 5.05
CA ARG A 225 0.42 10.81 4.06
C ARG A 225 -0.57 11.80 4.70
N PRO A 226 -0.12 13.03 5.04
CA PRO A 226 -0.97 14.04 5.66
C PRO A 226 -1.87 14.72 4.63
N PHE A 227 -3.03 15.21 5.10
CA PHE A 227 -3.96 16.06 4.32
C PHE A 227 -4.34 15.46 2.96
N HIS A 228 -4.68 14.18 2.95
CA HIS A 228 -5.12 13.43 1.77
C HIS A 228 -6.50 13.91 1.28
N GLU A 229 -6.85 13.60 0.03
CA GLU A 229 -8.16 13.88 -0.57
C GLU A 229 -8.56 15.37 -0.53
N MET A 230 -7.57 16.25 -0.67
CA MET A 230 -7.76 17.70 -0.55
C MET A 230 -8.58 18.31 -1.69
N ASP A 231 -8.71 17.63 -2.82
CA ASP A 231 -9.58 17.96 -3.94
C ASP A 231 -11.06 17.63 -3.67
N GLY A 232 -11.38 16.99 -2.54
CA GLY A 232 -12.71 16.84 -1.96
C GLY A 232 -13.11 17.97 -1.00
N ASP A 233 -14.35 17.89 -0.49
CA ASP A 233 -14.95 18.93 0.39
C ASP A 233 -15.24 18.43 1.82
N TRP A 234 -14.98 17.15 2.10
CA TRP A 234 -15.36 16.49 3.35
C TRP A 234 -14.40 16.75 4.51
N PHE A 235 -13.14 17.10 4.26
CA PHE A 235 -12.19 17.48 5.30
C PHE A 235 -11.99 18.99 5.39
N TRP A 236 -11.61 19.51 6.55
CA TRP A 236 -11.39 20.95 6.73
C TRP A 236 -10.19 21.52 5.94
N TRP A 237 -9.31 20.66 5.42
CA TRP A 237 -8.24 21.02 4.48
C TRP A 237 -8.65 20.87 3.00
N GLY A 238 -9.92 20.55 2.73
CA GLY A 238 -10.45 20.33 1.39
C GLY A 238 -10.69 21.62 0.59
N ARG A 239 -10.90 21.47 -0.72
CA ARG A 239 -10.94 22.57 -1.72
C ARG A 239 -11.91 23.71 -1.41
N SER A 240 -13.05 23.42 -0.77
CA SER A 240 -14.05 24.44 -0.40
C SER A 240 -13.63 25.28 0.80
N HIS A 241 -12.62 24.83 1.55
CA HIS A 241 -12.21 25.39 2.84
C HIS A 241 -10.74 25.82 2.86
N CYS A 242 -10.02 25.56 1.77
CA CYS A 242 -8.61 25.82 1.61
C CYS A 242 -8.28 26.05 0.13
N THR A 243 -7.64 27.19 -0.18
CA THR A 243 -7.14 27.45 -1.53
C THR A 243 -5.93 26.56 -1.85
N PRO A 244 -5.61 26.31 -3.14
CA PRO A 244 -4.41 25.56 -3.50
C PRO A 244 -3.12 26.11 -2.89
N ALA A 245 -2.95 27.43 -2.84
CA ALA A 245 -1.76 28.06 -2.25
C ALA A 245 -1.66 27.82 -0.74
N GLU A 246 -2.77 27.90 -0.01
CA GLU A 246 -2.84 27.61 1.43
C GLU A 246 -2.54 26.14 1.73
N TYR A 247 -3.09 25.22 0.93
CA TYR A 247 -2.83 23.79 1.07
C TYR A 247 -1.35 23.48 0.84
N GLN A 248 -0.77 24.01 -0.24
CA GLN A 248 0.64 23.84 -0.54
C GLN A 248 1.50 24.42 0.59
N ALA A 249 1.15 25.58 1.15
CA ALA A 249 1.84 26.14 2.31
C ALA A 249 1.73 25.25 3.56
N LEU A 250 0.55 24.68 3.83
CA LEU A 250 0.31 23.76 4.94
C LEU A 250 1.18 22.51 4.81
N TYR A 251 1.18 21.87 3.63
CA TYR A 251 1.96 20.67 3.39
C TYR A 251 3.47 20.95 3.51
N ARG A 252 3.95 22.03 2.88
CA ARG A 252 5.37 22.45 2.96
C ARG A 252 5.79 22.75 4.40
N TYR A 253 4.96 23.44 5.16
CA TYR A 253 5.24 23.76 6.55
C TYR A 253 5.31 22.51 7.42
N THR A 254 4.40 21.55 7.20
CA THR A 254 4.39 20.26 7.89
C THR A 254 5.68 19.47 7.66
N VAL A 255 6.07 19.32 6.38
CA VAL A 255 7.30 18.62 6.00
C VAL A 255 8.52 19.32 6.59
N SER A 256 8.63 20.65 6.42
CA SER A 256 9.78 21.41 6.90
C SER A 256 9.88 21.36 8.42
N TYR A 257 8.77 21.44 9.15
CA TYR A 257 8.81 21.40 10.61
C TYR A 257 9.21 20.00 11.13
N LEU A 258 8.66 18.92 10.55
CA LEU A 258 9.04 17.56 10.94
C LEU A 258 10.50 17.23 10.57
N ARG A 259 10.90 17.54 9.33
CA ARG A 259 12.23 17.26 8.80
C ARG A 259 13.28 18.20 9.39
N ASP A 260 13.08 19.50 9.33
CA ASP A 260 14.14 20.47 9.59
C ASP A 260 14.21 20.85 11.05
N GLU A 261 13.09 21.06 11.74
CA GLU A 261 13.08 21.48 13.15
C GLU A 261 13.09 20.27 14.10
N LEU A 262 12.19 19.31 13.89
CA LEU A 262 12.03 18.15 14.77
C LEU A 262 12.96 16.98 14.43
N LYS A 263 13.70 17.08 13.32
CA LYS A 263 14.70 16.10 12.87
C LYS A 263 14.16 14.67 12.76
N VAL A 264 12.94 14.50 12.25
CA VAL A 264 12.39 13.18 11.91
C VAL A 264 13.12 12.66 10.68
N ARG A 265 13.75 11.48 10.78
CA ARG A 265 14.61 10.88 9.73
C ARG A 265 14.07 9.60 9.12
N ASN A 266 12.96 9.10 9.62
CA ASN A 266 12.39 7.85 9.17
C ASN A 266 11.11 8.03 8.34
N PHE A 267 10.85 9.22 7.78
CA PHE A 267 9.67 9.50 6.97
C PHE A 267 9.99 9.56 5.48
N LEU A 268 9.10 8.98 4.67
CA LEU A 268 8.85 9.35 3.28
C LEU A 268 7.53 10.12 3.23
N TYR A 269 7.44 11.20 2.46
CA TYR A 269 6.24 12.03 2.41
C TYR A 269 5.37 11.68 1.19
N ALA A 270 4.13 11.26 1.44
CA ALA A 270 3.16 10.91 0.41
C ALA A 270 2.11 12.02 0.24
N TRP A 271 1.81 12.37 -1.00
CA TRP A 271 0.76 13.33 -1.36
C TRP A 271 -0.24 12.63 -2.28
N SER A 272 -1.52 12.64 -1.90
CA SER A 272 -2.57 11.90 -2.61
C SER A 272 -3.89 12.67 -2.64
N PRO A 273 -4.24 13.29 -3.77
CA PRO A 273 -5.62 13.67 -4.06
C PRO A 273 -6.55 12.43 -4.08
N ASP A 274 -7.86 12.65 -4.00
CA ASP A 274 -8.87 11.68 -4.41
C ASP A 274 -8.81 11.54 -5.95
N ARG A 275 -9.94 11.25 -6.61
CA ARG A 275 -10.00 10.97 -8.04
C ARG A 275 -10.52 12.15 -8.86
N GLY A 276 -10.51 13.36 -8.32
CA GLY A 276 -11.15 14.56 -8.88
C GLY A 276 -10.45 15.21 -10.08
N PHE A 277 -9.66 14.45 -10.85
CA PHE A 277 -8.83 14.95 -11.94
C PHE A 277 -8.99 14.13 -13.23
N SER A 278 -8.73 14.78 -14.37
CA SER A 278 -8.76 14.15 -15.69
C SER A 278 -7.51 14.40 -16.54
N SER A 279 -6.61 15.25 -16.05
CA SER A 279 -5.35 15.63 -16.69
C SER A 279 -4.23 15.80 -15.66
N GLU A 280 -2.97 15.81 -16.11
CA GLU A 280 -1.81 16.15 -15.25
C GLU A 280 -1.97 17.54 -14.61
N ALA A 281 -2.52 18.51 -15.35
CA ALA A 281 -2.71 19.87 -14.85
C ALA A 281 -3.72 19.92 -13.70
N ASP A 282 -4.86 19.22 -13.82
CA ASP A 282 -5.87 19.11 -12.77
C ASP A 282 -5.28 18.43 -11.53
N TYR A 283 -4.56 17.32 -11.76
CA TYR A 283 -3.95 16.53 -10.69
C TYR A 283 -2.98 17.38 -9.87
N LEU A 284 -2.15 18.18 -10.53
CA LEU A 284 -1.09 18.95 -9.87
C LEU A 284 -1.54 20.28 -9.22
N ILE A 285 -2.83 20.63 -9.23
CA ILE A 285 -3.33 21.90 -8.65
C ILE A 285 -2.86 22.08 -7.20
N TYR A 286 -2.96 21.03 -6.39
CA TYR A 286 -2.59 21.04 -4.96
C TYR A 286 -1.16 20.56 -4.69
N TYR A 287 -0.37 20.28 -5.73
CA TYR A 287 0.94 19.67 -5.57
C TYR A 287 1.92 20.60 -4.84
N PRO A 288 2.50 20.19 -3.69
CA PRO A 288 3.35 21.07 -2.88
C PRO A 288 4.75 21.26 -3.47
N GLY A 289 5.12 20.53 -4.51
CA GLY A 289 6.41 20.66 -5.21
C GLY A 289 7.39 19.52 -4.90
N ASP A 290 8.33 19.30 -5.82
CA ASP A 290 9.21 18.12 -5.85
C ASP A 290 10.12 17.97 -4.61
N ALA A 291 10.35 19.06 -3.87
CA ALA A 291 11.20 19.11 -2.68
C ALA A 291 10.48 18.69 -1.39
N TYR A 292 9.20 18.33 -1.47
CA TYR A 292 8.34 18.03 -0.32
C TYR A 292 7.62 16.68 -0.42
N VAL A 293 7.74 15.96 -1.54
CA VAL A 293 7.01 14.72 -1.81
C VAL A 293 7.99 13.67 -2.27
N ASP A 294 7.93 12.49 -1.67
CA ASP A 294 8.66 11.29 -2.08
C ASP A 294 7.76 10.33 -2.88
N LEU A 295 6.48 10.28 -2.50
CA LEU A 295 5.47 9.40 -3.10
C LEU A 295 4.25 10.19 -3.59
N ILE A 296 3.88 9.98 -4.84
CA ILE A 296 2.73 10.59 -5.51
C ILE A 296 1.60 9.56 -5.59
N GLY A 297 0.50 9.83 -4.90
CA GLY A 297 -0.59 8.88 -4.71
C GLY A 297 -1.91 9.35 -5.32
N MET A 298 -2.89 8.45 -5.34
CA MET A 298 -4.29 8.84 -5.46
C MET A 298 -5.16 7.93 -4.63
N ASP A 299 -6.30 8.45 -4.19
CA ASP A 299 -7.38 7.68 -3.59
C ASP A 299 -8.49 7.52 -4.64
N ASN A 300 -9.02 6.30 -4.82
CA ASN A 300 -10.07 6.04 -5.80
C ASN A 300 -10.98 4.88 -5.41
N TYR A 301 -12.13 5.23 -4.86
CA TYR A 301 -13.21 4.27 -4.60
C TYR A 301 -14.28 4.29 -5.68
N GLU A 302 -14.64 5.47 -6.17
CA GLU A 302 -15.81 5.64 -7.06
C GLU A 302 -15.62 4.97 -8.42
N ASP A 303 -14.46 5.13 -9.06
CA ASP A 303 -14.20 4.47 -10.36
C ASP A 303 -13.99 2.95 -10.20
N MET A 304 -13.88 2.47 -8.95
CA MET A 304 -13.70 1.06 -8.62
C MET A 304 -15.02 0.37 -8.25
N LYS A 305 -16.15 1.07 -8.29
CA LYS A 305 -17.47 0.48 -8.01
C LYS A 305 -18.02 -0.39 -9.15
N SER A 306 -17.48 -0.30 -10.37
CA SER A 306 -18.01 -1.03 -11.52
C SER A 306 -16.92 -1.45 -12.50
N VAL A 307 -17.07 -2.66 -13.08
CA VAL A 307 -16.23 -3.14 -14.19
C VAL A 307 -16.29 -2.21 -15.40
N SER A 308 -17.40 -1.50 -15.62
CA SER A 308 -17.54 -0.54 -16.72
C SER A 308 -16.64 0.70 -16.57
N SER A 309 -16.15 0.98 -15.36
CA SER A 309 -15.31 2.15 -15.06
C SER A 309 -13.81 1.83 -15.03
N VAL A 310 -13.42 0.59 -15.32
CA VAL A 310 -12.02 0.14 -15.31
C VAL A 310 -11.11 1.00 -16.19
N SER A 311 -11.57 1.41 -17.38
CA SER A 311 -10.78 2.29 -18.26
C SER A 311 -10.59 3.69 -17.69
N ILE A 312 -11.57 4.21 -16.97
CA ILE A 312 -11.50 5.51 -16.29
C ILE A 312 -10.48 5.43 -15.14
N ALA A 313 -10.59 4.39 -14.31
CA ALA A 313 -9.64 4.15 -13.22
C ALA A 313 -8.20 3.99 -13.74
N ALA A 314 -8.00 3.15 -14.75
CA ALA A 314 -6.69 2.93 -15.37
C ALA A 314 -6.11 4.22 -15.98
N GLY A 315 -6.93 5.04 -16.65
CA GLY A 315 -6.51 6.31 -17.20
C GLY A 315 -5.99 7.30 -16.14
N LYS A 316 -6.65 7.37 -14.98
CA LYS A 316 -6.18 8.20 -13.85
C LYS A 316 -4.90 7.65 -13.22
N LEU A 317 -4.82 6.33 -13.01
CA LEU A 317 -3.62 5.67 -12.50
C LEU A 317 -2.41 5.89 -13.42
N LYS A 318 -2.64 5.96 -14.73
CA LYS A 318 -1.61 6.31 -15.72
C LYS A 318 -1.08 7.73 -15.52
N ILE A 319 -1.95 8.72 -15.30
CA ILE A 319 -1.53 10.10 -14.99
C ILE A 319 -0.63 10.11 -13.75
N VAL A 320 -1.06 9.46 -12.65
CA VAL A 320 -0.28 9.36 -11.40
C VAL A 320 1.10 8.74 -11.67
N SER A 321 1.14 7.63 -12.40
CA SER A 321 2.37 6.94 -12.78
C SER A 321 3.31 7.80 -13.62
N GLU A 322 2.81 8.44 -14.68
CA GLU A 322 3.60 9.27 -15.58
C GLU A 322 4.18 10.49 -14.87
N VAL A 323 3.39 11.14 -14.01
CA VAL A 323 3.84 12.26 -13.17
C VAL A 323 4.97 11.82 -12.23
N ALA A 324 4.83 10.68 -11.55
CA ALA A 324 5.87 10.17 -10.67
C ALA A 324 7.16 9.84 -11.42
N VAL A 325 7.07 9.20 -12.58
CA VAL A 325 8.25 8.94 -13.43
C VAL A 325 8.92 10.26 -13.85
N LYS A 326 8.15 11.24 -14.34
CA LYS A 326 8.66 12.56 -14.76
C LYS A 326 9.37 13.30 -13.63
N LYS A 327 8.90 13.14 -12.40
CA LYS A 327 9.42 13.82 -11.20
C LYS A 327 10.43 12.99 -10.40
N ASN A 328 10.81 11.81 -10.89
CA ASN A 328 11.65 10.84 -10.19
C ASN A 328 11.14 10.51 -8.77
N LYS A 329 9.84 10.26 -8.67
CA LYS A 329 9.12 9.88 -7.44
C LYS A 329 8.58 8.46 -7.54
N VAL A 330 8.16 7.92 -6.41
CA VAL A 330 7.40 6.67 -6.35
C VAL A 330 5.91 6.99 -6.53
N ALA A 331 5.12 6.08 -7.09
CA ALA A 331 3.67 6.23 -7.15
C ALA A 331 2.91 5.09 -6.49
N ALA A 332 1.68 5.34 -6.01
CA ALA A 332 0.80 4.31 -5.46
C ALA A 332 -0.69 4.63 -5.68
N LEU A 333 -1.53 3.60 -5.66
CA LEU A 333 -2.96 3.75 -5.38
C LEU A 333 -3.11 3.70 -3.85
N THR A 334 -3.08 4.88 -3.24
CA THR A 334 -2.91 5.05 -1.79
C THR A 334 -4.12 4.59 -1.00
N GLU A 335 -5.31 4.66 -1.60
CA GLU A 335 -6.54 4.05 -1.10
C GLU A 335 -7.46 3.61 -2.23
N THR A 336 -8.15 2.49 -2.03
CA THR A 336 -9.20 2.00 -2.92
C THR A 336 -10.08 0.96 -2.25
N GLY A 337 -11.14 0.52 -2.94
CA GLY A 337 -12.04 -0.44 -2.36
C GLY A 337 -13.40 -0.55 -2.99
N LEU A 338 -14.07 -1.66 -2.67
CA LEU A 338 -15.52 -1.80 -2.77
C LEU A 338 -16.06 -2.19 -1.40
N ALA A 339 -16.79 -1.27 -0.76
CA ALA A 339 -17.41 -1.49 0.53
C ALA A 339 -18.25 -2.78 0.51
N ASN A 340 -18.02 -3.65 1.49
CA ASN A 340 -18.64 -4.96 1.66
C ASN A 340 -18.43 -5.94 0.49
N ILE A 341 -17.54 -5.59 -0.46
CA ILE A 341 -17.17 -6.41 -1.61
C ILE A 341 -18.42 -7.01 -2.28
N THR A 342 -19.38 -6.14 -2.60
CA THR A 342 -20.70 -6.52 -3.13
C THR A 342 -20.65 -7.25 -4.48
N GLN A 343 -19.48 -7.29 -5.11
CA GLN A 343 -19.19 -8.03 -6.34
C GLN A 343 -18.16 -9.11 -6.05
N SER A 344 -18.55 -10.37 -6.17
CA SER A 344 -17.69 -11.51 -5.87
C SER A 344 -16.42 -11.59 -6.72
N GLY A 345 -16.42 -10.98 -7.91
CA GLY A 345 -15.28 -10.92 -8.82
C GLY A 345 -14.47 -9.61 -8.76
N TRP A 346 -14.69 -8.76 -7.76
CA TRP A 346 -14.17 -7.39 -7.75
C TRP A 346 -12.64 -7.29 -7.83
N PHE A 347 -11.92 -8.16 -7.12
CA PHE A 347 -10.45 -8.06 -7.06
C PHE A 347 -9.82 -8.36 -8.41
N THR A 348 -10.28 -9.39 -9.13
CA THR A 348 -9.71 -9.72 -10.43
C THR A 348 -10.33 -8.93 -11.58
N GLN A 349 -11.64 -8.67 -11.56
CA GLN A 349 -12.34 -8.05 -12.69
C GLN A 349 -12.31 -6.54 -12.68
N THR A 350 -12.18 -5.92 -11.51
CA THR A 350 -12.10 -4.46 -11.38
C THR A 350 -10.70 -4.05 -10.98
N LEU A 351 -10.26 -4.41 -9.77
CA LEU A 351 -9.01 -3.90 -9.22
C LEU A 351 -7.79 -4.29 -10.07
N LEU A 352 -7.58 -5.59 -10.30
CA LEU A 352 -6.44 -6.08 -11.08
C LEU A 352 -6.45 -5.56 -12.51
N LYS A 353 -7.62 -5.51 -13.18
CA LYS A 353 -7.72 -4.96 -14.53
C LYS A 353 -7.36 -3.48 -14.56
N SER A 354 -7.86 -2.67 -13.63
CA SER A 354 -7.50 -1.24 -13.54
C SER A 354 -5.99 -1.04 -13.36
N LEU A 355 -5.33 -1.93 -12.61
CA LEU A 355 -3.88 -1.87 -12.35
C LEU A 355 -3.01 -2.41 -13.49
N THR A 356 -3.58 -3.12 -14.48
CA THR A 356 -2.82 -3.81 -15.54
C THR A 356 -3.24 -3.42 -16.96
N LEU A 357 -4.31 -2.65 -17.12
CA LEU A 357 -4.82 -2.22 -18.43
C LEU A 357 -3.82 -1.28 -19.13
N GLU A 358 -3.17 -0.41 -18.37
CA GLU A 358 -2.15 0.52 -18.86
C GLU A 358 -0.77 0.11 -18.33
N LYS A 359 0.29 0.53 -19.03
CA LYS A 359 1.67 0.37 -18.54
C LYS A 359 1.98 1.40 -17.47
N ILE A 360 1.59 1.08 -16.23
CA ILE A 360 1.79 1.95 -15.07
C ILE A 360 2.92 1.44 -14.16
N ARG A 361 3.48 2.34 -13.35
CA ARG A 361 4.52 2.05 -12.36
C ARG A 361 4.06 2.49 -10.97
N LEU A 362 3.24 1.64 -10.33
CA LEU A 362 2.75 1.85 -8.97
C LEU A 362 3.40 0.84 -8.02
N SER A 363 3.95 1.31 -6.91
CA SER A 363 4.62 0.45 -5.92
C SER A 363 3.62 -0.34 -5.08
N TYR A 364 2.47 0.25 -4.74
CA TYR A 364 1.47 -0.43 -3.92
C TYR A 364 0.04 0.01 -4.23
N VAL A 365 -0.89 -0.83 -3.80
CA VAL A 365 -2.32 -0.56 -3.71
C VAL A 365 -2.81 -0.92 -2.31
N LEU A 366 -3.59 -0.06 -1.68
CA LEU A 366 -4.08 -0.29 -0.32
C LEU A 366 -5.61 -0.21 -0.27
N VAL A 367 -6.24 -1.19 0.39
CA VAL A 367 -7.68 -1.16 0.69
C VAL A 367 -7.96 -0.74 2.14
N TRP A 368 -9.13 -0.16 2.39
CA TRP A 368 -9.48 0.41 3.70
C TRP A 368 -9.73 -0.61 4.81
N ALA A 369 -9.92 -0.13 6.04
CA ALA A 369 -10.00 -0.95 7.23
C ALA A 369 -11.34 -1.67 7.35
N SER A 370 -11.32 -2.93 7.80
CA SER A 370 -12.54 -3.72 7.96
C SER A 370 -13.11 -3.66 9.38
N THR A 371 -14.40 -3.34 9.50
CA THR A 371 -15.20 -3.33 10.73
C THR A 371 -16.47 -4.15 10.53
N LYS A 372 -17.27 -4.35 11.59
CA LYS A 372 -18.55 -5.07 11.51
C LYS A 372 -19.53 -4.45 10.52
N ASP A 373 -19.47 -3.13 10.34
CA ASP A 373 -20.43 -2.34 9.57
C ASP A 373 -19.99 -2.18 8.11
N THR A 374 -18.68 -2.10 7.87
CA THR A 374 -18.13 -2.03 6.51
C THR A 374 -16.76 -2.67 6.44
N TYR A 375 -16.53 -3.51 5.43
CA TYR A 375 -15.27 -4.21 5.21
C TYR A 375 -14.80 -4.15 3.75
N TRP A 376 -13.49 -4.29 3.57
CA TRP A 376 -12.80 -4.15 2.27
C TRP A 376 -11.91 -5.34 1.93
N THR A 377 -11.72 -6.26 2.87
CA THR A 377 -11.12 -7.58 2.64
C THR A 377 -12.14 -8.67 2.97
N PRO A 378 -12.16 -9.78 2.22
CA PRO A 378 -13.09 -10.87 2.52
C PRO A 378 -12.66 -11.60 3.81
N TYR A 379 -13.64 -12.17 4.50
CA TYR A 379 -13.43 -13.18 5.53
C TYR A 379 -13.64 -14.60 4.96
N ARG A 380 -13.33 -15.65 5.72
CA ARG A 380 -13.55 -17.04 5.30
C ARG A 380 -15.03 -17.33 5.06
N GLY A 381 -15.37 -17.88 3.90
CA GLY A 381 -16.73 -18.12 3.44
C GLY A 381 -17.39 -16.90 2.77
N HIS A 382 -16.72 -15.76 2.67
CA HIS A 382 -17.25 -14.60 1.92
C HIS A 382 -17.37 -14.94 0.42
N PRO A 383 -18.41 -14.49 -0.30
CA PRO A 383 -18.59 -14.78 -1.74
C PRO A 383 -17.41 -14.39 -2.64
N ALA A 384 -16.60 -13.41 -2.23
CA ALA A 384 -15.40 -12.97 -2.94
C ALA A 384 -14.09 -13.69 -2.52
N GLU A 385 -14.13 -14.64 -1.58
CA GLU A 385 -12.92 -15.33 -1.08
C GLU A 385 -12.12 -15.98 -2.21
N ALA A 386 -12.79 -16.73 -3.09
CA ALA A 386 -12.13 -17.42 -4.20
C ALA A 386 -11.50 -16.44 -5.20
N ASP A 387 -12.12 -15.27 -5.41
CA ASP A 387 -11.58 -14.23 -6.28
C ASP A 387 -10.37 -13.52 -5.66
N PHE A 388 -10.42 -13.24 -4.36
CA PHE A 388 -9.30 -12.65 -3.64
C PHE A 388 -8.08 -13.59 -3.62
N LEU A 389 -8.29 -14.91 -3.49
CA LEU A 389 -7.22 -15.89 -3.64
C LEU A 389 -6.63 -15.92 -5.06
N LYS A 390 -7.46 -15.76 -6.10
CA LYS A 390 -6.96 -15.60 -7.49
C LYS A 390 -6.14 -14.32 -7.65
N PHE A 391 -6.60 -13.21 -7.07
CA PHE A 391 -5.87 -11.94 -7.03
C PHE A 391 -4.51 -12.09 -6.34
N LYS A 392 -4.46 -12.70 -5.14
CA LYS A 392 -3.22 -12.98 -4.40
C LYS A 392 -2.24 -13.88 -5.17
N ASN A 393 -2.77 -14.82 -5.94
CA ASN A 393 -1.94 -15.76 -6.71
C ASN A 393 -1.49 -15.21 -8.07
N ASN A 394 -1.98 -14.04 -8.49
CA ASN A 394 -1.47 -13.38 -9.69
C ASN A 394 0.00 -12.97 -9.49
N ALA A 395 0.86 -13.24 -10.50
CA ALA A 395 2.29 -12.97 -10.41
C ALA A 395 2.64 -11.48 -10.26
N TYR A 396 1.75 -10.57 -10.67
CA TYR A 396 1.92 -9.13 -10.53
C TYR A 396 1.76 -8.67 -9.08
N VAL A 397 0.96 -9.36 -8.27
CA VAL A 397 0.57 -8.91 -6.93
C VAL A 397 1.42 -9.59 -5.86
N LEU A 398 2.02 -8.79 -4.98
CA LEU A 398 2.86 -9.26 -3.89
C LEU A 398 2.17 -9.05 -2.54
N PHE A 399 2.11 -10.15 -1.78
CA PHE A 399 1.78 -10.19 -0.36
C PHE A 399 3.06 -10.46 0.43
N SER A 400 2.99 -10.45 1.76
CA SER A 400 4.16 -10.67 2.63
C SER A 400 4.99 -11.92 2.31
N ASP A 401 4.38 -13.00 1.80
CA ASP A 401 5.05 -14.26 1.44
C ASP A 401 5.93 -14.17 0.19
N LYS A 402 5.86 -13.06 -0.55
CA LYS A 402 6.62 -12.83 -1.79
C LYS A 402 7.35 -11.47 -1.77
N MET A 403 7.47 -10.86 -0.60
CA MET A 403 8.11 -9.54 -0.46
C MET A 403 9.62 -9.65 -0.69
N PRO A 404 10.21 -8.75 -1.49
CA PRO A 404 11.66 -8.56 -1.46
C PRO A 404 12.07 -7.87 -0.15
N THR A 405 13.36 -7.89 0.18
CA THR A 405 13.89 -7.09 1.29
C THR A 405 13.69 -5.59 0.98
N MET A 406 12.89 -4.91 1.79
CA MET A 406 12.52 -3.50 1.57
C MET A 406 13.49 -2.50 2.22
N TYR A 407 14.24 -2.94 3.24
CA TYR A 407 15.00 -2.05 4.14
C TYR A 407 16.53 -2.15 3.98
N SER A 408 16.98 -2.85 2.93
CA SER A 408 18.39 -2.92 2.49
C SER A 408 18.43 -2.72 0.98
N LEU A 409 19.45 -2.03 0.45
CA LEU A 409 19.65 -1.95 -1.01
C LEU A 409 20.15 -3.28 -1.60
N LYS A 410 21.07 -3.94 -0.90
CA LYS A 410 21.64 -5.24 -1.28
C LYS A 410 20.79 -6.38 -0.76
#